data_AF-A0A2I0K1I0-F1
#
_entry.id   AF-A0A2I0K1I0-F1
#
_cell.length_a   1.000
_cell.length_b   1.000
_cell.length_c   1.000
_cell.angle_alpha   90.00
_cell.angle_beta   90.00
_cell.angle_gamma   90.00
#
_symmetry.space_group_name_H-M   'P 1'
#
loop_
_entity.id
_entity.type
_entity.pdbx_description
1 polymer ?
#
loop_
_entity_poly.entity_id
_entity_poly.type
_entity_poly.pdbx_seq_one_letter_code
_entity_poly.pdbx_strand_id
1 'polypeptide(L)'
;MDSYKGMSSDNIKGLVLALSSSFFIGASFIVKKKGLKKAGASGVRAGVGGYSYLYEPLWWIGMITMVVGEIANFAAYAFAPAILVTPLGALSIIISAALAHIILREKLHIFGILGCVLCVVGSTTIVLHAPQEREIESVKEVWDLATEPAFLFYAALVIAAVFVLIVHYIPLYGQTHVMVYIGVCSLVGSLSVMSVKALGIALKLTFSGMNQLVYPQTWVFILVVATCVITQMNYLNKALDTFNTAVVSPIYYVMFTSLTILASIIMFKDWDRQNPTQIVTEMCGFVTILSGTFLLHRTKDMVDGPGSTRLPKHADEDGFDVEGIPLRCPESLRTS
;
A
#
# COMPACT_ATOMS: atom_id res chain seq x y z
N MET A 1 43.06 -1.29 -20.51
CA MET A 1 42.73 -0.42 -19.36
C MET A 1 41.36 0.12 -19.71
N ASP A 2 40.38 -0.76 -19.57
CA ASP A 2 39.08 -0.68 -20.20
C ASP A 2 38.02 -0.76 -19.11
N SER A 3 36.91 -0.07 -19.33
CA SER A 3 35.73 0.00 -18.46
C SER A 3 35.62 1.23 -17.54
N TYR A 4 35.59 2.41 -18.16
CA TYR A 4 34.65 3.46 -17.75
C TYR A 4 33.85 3.87 -18.99
N LYS A 5 32.95 2.98 -19.43
CA LYS A 5 31.83 3.40 -20.29
C LYS A 5 30.97 4.33 -19.43
N GLY A 6 31.16 5.63 -19.59
CA GLY A 6 30.33 6.65 -18.95
C GLY A 6 28.86 6.30 -19.17
N MET A 7 28.09 6.34 -18.08
CA MET A 7 26.64 6.14 -18.11
C MET A 7 26.04 7.03 -19.20
N SER A 8 25.32 6.44 -20.17
CA SER A 8 24.71 7.19 -21.28
C SER A 8 23.87 8.35 -20.73
N SER A 9 23.86 9.50 -21.41
CA SER A 9 23.09 10.69 -21.00
C SER A 9 21.62 10.34 -20.71
N ASP A 10 21.04 9.40 -21.47
CA ASP A 10 19.67 8.94 -21.27
C ASP A 10 19.51 8.10 -20.00
N ASN A 11 20.50 7.26 -19.67
CA ASN A 11 20.50 6.51 -18.40
C ASN A 11 20.58 7.45 -17.19
N ILE A 12 21.33 8.56 -17.30
CA ILE A 12 21.40 9.59 -16.25
C ILE A 12 20.04 10.28 -16.09
N LYS A 13 19.37 10.63 -17.19
CA LYS A 13 18.00 11.19 -17.13
C LYS A 13 17.03 10.21 -16.47
N GLY A 14 17.06 8.94 -16.87
CA GLY A 14 16.22 7.90 -16.27
C GLY A 14 16.50 7.69 -14.78
N LEU A 15 17.76 7.73 -14.36
CA LEU A 15 18.16 7.67 -12.95
C LEU A 15 17.60 8.85 -12.13
N VAL A 16 17.77 10.09 -12.63
CA VAL A 16 17.25 11.30 -11.96
C VAL A 16 15.72 11.25 -11.86
N LEU A 17 15.03 10.82 -12.93
CA LEU A 17 13.58 10.64 -12.93
C LEU A 17 13.13 9.57 -11.92
N ALA A 18 13.81 8.42 -11.85
CA ALA A 18 13.50 7.38 -10.88
C ALA A 18 13.71 7.83 -9.41
N LEU A 19 14.78 8.58 -9.14
CA LEU A 19 15.06 9.15 -7.81
C LEU A 19 14.02 10.19 -7.40
N SER A 20 13.69 11.12 -8.30
CA SER A 20 12.66 12.14 -8.06
C SER A 20 11.28 11.52 -7.87
N SER A 21 10.93 10.51 -8.67
CA SER A 21 9.72 9.71 -8.49
C SER A 21 9.65 9.10 -7.10
N SER A 22 10.72 8.43 -6.67
CA SER A 22 10.80 7.79 -5.36
C SER A 22 10.63 8.79 -4.22
N PHE A 23 11.18 10.00 -4.37
CA PHE A 23 10.98 11.09 -3.43
C PHE A 23 9.52 11.55 -3.38
N PHE A 24 8.89 11.81 -4.52
CA PHE A 24 7.49 12.25 -4.57
C PHE A 24 6.55 11.18 -4.01
N ILE A 25 6.72 9.92 -4.40
CA ILE A 25 5.92 8.80 -3.88
C ILE A 25 6.11 8.68 -2.37
N GLY A 26 7.35 8.68 -1.87
CA GLY A 26 7.65 8.59 -0.45
C GLY A 26 7.06 9.76 0.37
N ALA A 27 7.21 10.99 -0.12
CA ALA A 27 6.64 12.18 0.50
C ALA A 27 5.10 12.18 0.49
N SER A 28 4.48 11.65 -0.58
CA SER A 28 3.03 11.61 -0.72
C SER A 28 2.35 10.85 0.43
N PHE A 29 2.93 9.75 0.91
CA PHE A 29 2.40 8.98 2.03
C PHE A 29 2.35 9.80 3.33
N ILE A 30 3.38 10.60 3.54
CA ILE A 30 3.54 11.43 4.75
C ILE A 30 2.59 12.62 4.71
N VAL A 31 2.47 13.28 3.56
CA VAL A 31 1.53 14.38 3.35
C VAL A 31 0.09 13.88 3.48
N LYS A 32 -0.27 12.75 2.85
CA LYS A 32 -1.60 12.12 3.00
C LYS A 32 -1.91 11.82 4.45
N LYS A 33 -0.99 11.21 5.19
CA LYS A 33 -1.21 10.92 6.62
C LYS A 33 -1.36 12.17 7.46
N LYS A 34 -0.58 13.22 7.20
CA LYS A 34 -0.74 14.51 7.89
C LYS A 34 -2.12 15.12 7.61
N GLY A 35 -2.59 15.04 6.37
CA GLY A 35 -3.95 15.43 5.98
C GLY A 35 -5.01 14.60 6.70
N LEU A 36 -4.86 13.27 6.76
CA LEU A 36 -5.76 12.37 7.47
C LEU A 36 -5.84 12.71 8.97
N LYS A 37 -4.70 12.93 9.63
CA LYS A 37 -4.66 13.33 11.05
C LYS A 37 -5.36 14.67 11.30
N LYS A 38 -5.16 15.65 10.42
CA LYS A 38 -5.81 16.97 10.53
C LYS A 38 -7.33 16.87 10.31
N ALA A 39 -7.76 16.15 9.28
CA ALA A 39 -9.18 15.90 9.04
C ALA A 39 -9.86 15.11 10.16
N GLY A 40 -9.11 14.22 10.82
CA GLY A 40 -9.58 13.46 11.97
C GLY A 40 -9.72 14.27 13.26
N ALA A 41 -9.15 15.47 13.34
CA ALA A 41 -9.32 16.37 14.48
C ALA A 41 -10.61 17.19 14.39
N SER A 42 -11.10 17.45 13.18
CA SER A 42 -12.32 18.23 12.91
C SER A 42 -13.51 17.38 12.45
N GLY A 43 -13.31 16.10 12.15
CA GLY A 43 -14.33 15.21 11.61
C GLY A 43 -14.09 13.74 11.92
N VAL A 44 -14.88 12.87 11.29
CA VAL A 44 -14.79 11.42 11.53
C VAL A 44 -13.54 10.86 10.88
N ARG A 45 -12.72 10.20 11.69
CA ARG A 45 -11.44 9.60 11.28
C ARG A 45 -11.62 8.54 10.21
N ALA A 46 -10.68 8.47 9.26
CA ALA A 46 -10.70 7.49 8.20
C ALA A 46 -10.60 6.05 8.73
N GLY A 47 -9.81 5.83 9.78
CA GLY A 47 -9.60 4.52 10.42
C GLY A 47 -10.90 3.87 10.91
N VAL A 48 -11.85 4.67 11.41
CA VAL A 48 -13.17 4.19 11.85
C VAL A 48 -14.24 4.22 10.74
N GLY A 49 -13.85 4.52 9.50
CA GLY A 49 -14.73 4.54 8.34
C GLY A 49 -15.28 5.91 7.92
N GLY A 50 -14.77 7.01 8.48
CA GLY A 50 -15.14 8.36 8.08
C GLY A 50 -14.49 8.84 6.78
N TYR A 51 -15.13 9.79 6.10
CA TYR A 51 -14.65 10.37 4.83
C TYR A 51 -14.28 11.86 4.92
N SER A 52 -14.11 12.40 6.13
CA SER A 52 -13.83 13.84 6.35
C SER A 52 -12.55 14.33 5.68
N TYR A 53 -11.60 13.43 5.39
CA TYR A 53 -10.35 13.75 4.70
C TYR A 53 -10.53 14.25 3.26
N LEU A 54 -11.68 13.98 2.63
CA LEU A 54 -11.96 14.47 1.27
C LEU A 54 -12.08 16.00 1.21
N TYR A 55 -12.40 16.64 2.34
CA TYR A 55 -12.48 18.09 2.46
C TYR A 55 -11.15 18.75 2.83
N GLU A 56 -10.13 17.97 3.23
CA GLU A 56 -8.86 18.51 3.70
C GLU A 56 -7.89 18.71 2.52
N PRO A 57 -7.46 19.96 2.21
CA PRO A 57 -6.58 20.23 1.07
C PRO A 57 -5.23 19.53 1.16
N LEU A 58 -4.68 19.34 2.37
CA LEU A 58 -3.42 18.63 2.57
C LEU A 58 -3.48 17.18 2.07
N TRP A 59 -4.63 16.50 2.20
CA TRP A 59 -4.77 15.15 1.68
C TRP A 59 -4.70 15.12 0.15
N TRP A 60 -5.36 16.08 -0.52
CA TRP A 60 -5.30 16.24 -1.97
C TRP A 60 -3.91 16.59 -2.49
N ILE A 61 -3.16 17.45 -1.79
CA ILE A 61 -1.75 17.71 -2.12
C ILE A 61 -0.96 16.40 -2.08
N GLY A 62 -1.20 15.55 -1.08
CA GLY A 62 -0.58 14.24 -1.01
C GLY A 62 -0.96 13.34 -2.20
N MET A 63 -2.23 13.32 -2.60
CA MET A 63 -2.69 12.56 -3.78
C MET A 63 -2.06 13.05 -5.08
N ILE A 64 -2.04 14.36 -5.32
CA ILE A 64 -1.44 14.96 -6.52
C ILE A 64 0.07 14.65 -6.56
N THR A 65 0.75 14.77 -5.43
CA THR A 65 2.18 14.43 -5.31
C THR A 65 2.44 12.96 -5.68
N MET A 66 1.55 12.05 -5.27
CA MET A 66 1.63 10.63 -5.65
C MET A 66 1.51 10.46 -7.17
N VAL A 67 0.52 11.09 -7.80
CA VAL A 67 0.30 11.02 -9.25
C VAL A 67 1.51 11.56 -10.03
N VAL A 68 2.08 12.69 -9.61
CA VAL A 68 3.30 13.24 -10.21
C VAL A 68 4.47 12.26 -10.09
N GLY A 69 4.62 11.62 -8.92
CA GLY A 69 5.63 10.58 -8.69
C GLY A 69 5.47 9.38 -9.62
N GLU A 70 4.25 8.89 -9.83
CA GLU A 70 3.96 7.77 -10.75
C GLU A 70 4.22 8.14 -12.21
N ILE A 71 3.89 9.37 -12.64
CA ILE A 71 4.20 9.86 -13.99
C ILE A 71 5.72 9.92 -14.19
N ALA A 72 6.47 10.42 -13.20
CA ALA A 72 7.93 10.45 -13.24
C ALA A 72 8.52 9.02 -13.26
N ASN A 73 7.91 8.07 -12.54
CA ASN A 73 8.31 6.66 -12.56
C ASN A 73 8.16 6.07 -13.96
N PHE A 74 6.99 6.29 -14.57
CA PHE A 74 6.70 5.84 -15.93
C PHE A 74 7.67 6.45 -16.95
N ALA A 75 7.94 7.75 -16.83
CA ALA A 75 8.94 8.41 -17.67
C ALA A 75 10.33 7.81 -17.48
N ALA A 76 10.73 7.43 -16.27
CA ALA A 76 12.04 6.82 -16.01
C ALA A 76 12.24 5.51 -16.80
N TYR A 77 11.20 4.67 -16.94
CA TYR A 77 11.25 3.45 -17.76
C TYR A 77 11.45 3.71 -19.25
N ALA A 78 11.13 4.91 -19.74
CA ALA A 78 11.40 5.29 -21.13
C ALA A 78 12.88 5.63 -21.40
N PHE A 79 13.65 5.98 -20.37
CA PHE A 79 15.03 6.46 -20.49
C PHE A 79 16.07 5.54 -19.84
N ALA A 80 15.66 4.67 -18.92
CA ALA A 80 16.54 3.73 -18.23
C ALA A 80 15.93 2.32 -18.21
N PRO A 81 16.78 1.28 -18.21
CA PRO A 81 16.32 -0.10 -18.16
C PRO A 81 15.61 -0.39 -16.83
N ALA A 82 14.60 -1.25 -16.86
CA ALA A 82 13.78 -1.59 -15.69
C ALA A 82 14.62 -2.08 -14.49
N ILE A 83 15.68 -2.85 -14.77
CA ILE A 83 16.60 -3.36 -13.74
C ILE A 83 17.27 -2.25 -12.90
N LEU A 84 17.38 -1.03 -13.45
CA LEU A 84 17.90 0.13 -12.73
C LEU A 84 16.77 0.90 -12.02
N VAL A 85 15.63 1.09 -12.69
CA VAL A 85 14.52 1.91 -12.20
C VAL A 85 13.79 1.25 -11.02
N THR A 86 13.55 -0.05 -11.10
CA THR A 86 12.69 -0.74 -10.13
C THR A 86 13.29 -0.82 -8.71
N PRO A 87 14.61 -1.10 -8.51
CA PRO A 87 15.24 -0.99 -7.19
C PRO A 87 15.17 0.42 -6.59
N LEU A 88 15.24 1.45 -7.43
CA LEU A 88 15.14 2.84 -6.97
C LEU A 88 13.74 3.14 -6.44
N GLY A 89 12.69 2.54 -7.01
CA GLY A 89 11.33 2.65 -6.48
C GLY A 89 11.21 2.23 -5.00
N ALA A 90 12.00 1.24 -4.55
CA ALA A 90 12.04 0.84 -3.14
C ALA A 90 12.66 1.92 -2.22
N LEU A 91 13.42 2.88 -2.76
CA LEU A 91 13.91 4.04 -2.00
C LEU A 91 12.78 4.92 -1.46
N SER A 92 11.61 4.91 -2.11
CA SER A 92 10.41 5.60 -1.61
C SER A 92 10.04 5.15 -0.19
N ILE A 93 10.32 3.89 0.17
CA ILE A 93 10.12 3.35 1.52
C ILE A 93 11.03 4.06 2.51
N ILE A 94 12.32 4.18 2.21
CA ILE A 94 13.30 4.85 3.07
C ILE A 94 12.94 6.33 3.22
N ILE A 95 12.60 7.00 2.12
CA ILE A 95 12.20 8.41 2.12
C ILE A 95 10.94 8.60 2.97
N SER A 96 9.94 7.74 2.81
CA SER A 96 8.72 7.78 3.63
C SER A 96 9.02 7.56 5.11
N ALA A 97 9.88 6.61 5.46
CA ALA A 97 10.29 6.34 6.85
C ALA A 97 11.06 7.51 7.47
N ALA A 98 12.01 8.10 6.73
CA ALA A 98 12.76 9.27 7.17
C ALA A 98 11.86 10.49 7.37
N LEU A 99 10.97 10.76 6.42
CA LEU A 99 10.01 11.87 6.51
C LEU A 99 8.95 11.63 7.60
N ALA A 100 8.55 10.39 7.87
CA ALA A 100 7.68 10.07 9.01
C ALA A 100 8.35 10.43 10.34
N HIS A 101 9.64 10.10 10.50
CA HIS A 101 10.41 10.45 11.69
C HIS A 101 10.55 11.98 11.85
N ILE A 102 10.85 12.71 10.76
CA ILE A 102 11.07 14.15 10.82
C ILE A 102 9.75 14.93 10.97
N ILE A 103 8.75 14.66 10.12
CA ILE A 103 7.53 15.47 10.00
C ILE A 103 6.45 15.02 10.97
N LEU A 104 6.26 13.71 11.16
CA LEU A 104 5.23 13.18 12.06
C LEU A 104 5.78 12.91 13.47
N ARG A 105 7.10 13.08 13.69
CA ARG A 105 7.80 12.74 14.94
C ARG A 105 7.53 11.31 15.39
N GLU A 106 7.32 10.41 14.42
CA GLU A 106 7.12 8.98 14.70
C GLU A 106 8.48 8.37 15.06
N LYS A 107 8.61 7.84 16.29
CA LYS A 107 9.86 7.24 16.77
C LYS A 107 10.17 5.98 15.96
N LEU A 108 11.37 5.92 15.40
CA LEU A 108 11.84 4.79 14.60
C LEU A 108 13.06 4.20 15.31
N HIS A 109 12.86 3.06 15.98
CA HIS A 109 13.93 2.38 16.69
C HIS A 109 14.96 1.80 15.71
N ILE A 110 16.18 1.49 16.17
CA ILE A 110 17.27 0.91 15.33
C ILE A 110 16.78 -0.33 14.56
N PHE A 111 16.01 -1.17 15.25
CA PHE A 111 15.33 -2.33 14.66
C PHE A 111 14.34 -1.93 13.55
N GLY A 112 13.62 -0.80 13.65
CA GLY A 112 12.76 -0.31 12.58
C GLY A 112 13.55 0.05 11.32
N ILE A 113 14.74 0.64 11.49
CA ILE A 113 15.66 0.94 10.37
C ILE A 113 16.14 -0.37 9.73
N LEU A 114 16.55 -1.35 10.55
CA LEU A 114 16.97 -2.66 10.06
C LEU A 114 15.84 -3.36 9.28
N GLY A 115 14.61 -3.28 9.77
CA GLY A 115 13.43 -3.80 9.08
C GLY A 115 13.21 -3.12 7.72
N CYS A 116 13.29 -1.79 7.64
CA CYS A 116 13.23 -1.06 6.36
C CYS A 116 14.34 -1.48 5.39
N VAL A 117 15.58 -1.64 5.87
CA VAL A 117 16.70 -2.10 5.04
C VAL A 117 16.44 -3.52 4.52
N LEU A 118 16.00 -4.45 5.36
CA LEU A 118 15.64 -5.80 4.96
C LEU A 118 14.51 -5.81 3.92
N CYS A 119 13.50 -4.95 4.07
CA CYS A 119 12.42 -4.81 3.09
C CYS A 119 12.93 -4.33 1.73
N VAL A 120 13.83 -3.33 1.71
CA VAL A 120 14.43 -2.80 0.47
C VAL A 120 15.32 -3.84 -0.21
N VAL A 121 16.15 -4.55 0.57
CA VAL A 121 17.02 -5.61 0.06
C VAL A 121 16.18 -6.72 -0.56
N GLY A 122 15.23 -7.27 0.19
CA GLY A 122 14.41 -8.38 -0.30
C GLY A 122 13.54 -7.98 -1.49
N SER A 123 12.98 -6.75 -1.51
CA SER A 123 12.21 -6.30 -2.66
C SER A 123 13.07 -6.11 -3.91
N THR A 124 14.29 -5.60 -3.74
CA THR A 124 15.27 -5.50 -4.82
C THR A 124 15.62 -6.89 -5.34
N THR A 125 15.85 -7.87 -4.46
CA THR A 125 16.13 -9.26 -4.86
C THR A 125 15.00 -9.86 -5.69
N ILE A 126 13.74 -9.71 -5.25
CA ILE A 126 12.56 -10.18 -6.00
C ILE A 126 12.51 -9.54 -7.38
N VAL A 127 12.59 -8.21 -7.43
CA VAL A 127 12.50 -7.43 -8.67
C VAL A 127 13.60 -7.79 -9.66
N LEU A 128 14.84 -7.95 -9.19
CA LEU A 128 15.98 -8.25 -10.05
C LEU A 128 15.92 -9.65 -10.67
N HIS A 129 15.19 -10.57 -10.06
CA HIS A 129 15.05 -11.95 -10.53
C HIS A 129 13.67 -12.26 -11.10
N ALA A 130 12.75 -11.30 -11.06
CA ALA A 130 11.42 -11.39 -11.64
C ALA A 130 11.53 -11.77 -13.13
N PRO A 131 10.59 -12.58 -13.64
CA PRO A 131 10.62 -13.03 -15.02
C PRO A 131 10.46 -11.81 -15.95
N GLN A 132 11.10 -11.87 -17.13
CA GLN A 132 10.88 -10.85 -18.14
C GLN A 132 9.42 -10.89 -18.58
N GLU A 133 8.75 -9.74 -18.51
CA GLU A 133 7.36 -9.62 -18.93
C GLU A 133 7.24 -9.88 -20.43
N ARG A 134 6.27 -10.72 -20.81
CA ARG A 134 5.95 -10.98 -22.21
C ARG A 134 5.42 -9.70 -22.87
N GLU A 135 6.00 -9.31 -24.01
CA GLU A 135 5.45 -8.22 -24.81
C GLU A 135 4.12 -8.67 -25.42
N ILE A 136 3.01 -8.17 -24.86
CA ILE A 136 1.68 -8.38 -25.43
C ILE A 136 1.29 -7.17 -26.27
N GLU A 137 0.96 -7.42 -27.54
CA GLU A 137 0.65 -6.37 -28.49
C GLU A 137 -0.85 -6.15 -28.70
N SER A 138 -1.73 -6.94 -28.07
CA SER A 138 -3.18 -6.87 -28.29
C SER A 138 -4.02 -6.99 -27.02
N VAL A 139 -5.04 -6.12 -26.88
CA VAL A 139 -6.04 -6.17 -25.79
C VAL A 139 -6.79 -7.50 -25.78
N LYS A 140 -7.04 -8.06 -26.96
CA LYS A 140 -7.74 -9.35 -27.09
C LYS A 140 -6.92 -10.50 -26.52
N GLU A 141 -5.60 -10.47 -26.73
CA GLU A 141 -4.70 -11.46 -26.16
C GLU A 141 -4.67 -11.36 -24.62
N VAL A 142 -4.63 -10.14 -24.07
CA VAL A 142 -4.76 -9.95 -22.61
C VAL A 142 -6.12 -10.43 -22.09
N TRP A 143 -7.20 -10.20 -22.84
CA TRP A 143 -8.53 -10.68 -22.48
C TRP A 143 -8.61 -12.21 -22.46
N ASP A 144 -8.03 -12.87 -23.46
CA ASP A 144 -8.02 -14.33 -23.55
C ASP A 144 -7.21 -14.94 -22.39
N LEU A 145 -6.06 -14.34 -22.04
CA LEU A 145 -5.27 -14.71 -20.87
C LEU A 145 -6.00 -14.42 -19.54
N ALA A 146 -6.73 -13.31 -19.45
CA ALA A 146 -7.51 -12.97 -18.25
C ALA A 146 -8.75 -13.86 -18.09
N THR A 147 -9.28 -14.43 -19.18
CA THR A 147 -10.45 -15.33 -19.17
C THR A 147 -10.05 -16.79 -19.04
N GLU A 148 -8.75 -17.09 -18.95
CA GLU A 148 -8.31 -18.45 -18.71
C GLU A 148 -8.70 -18.97 -17.32
N PRO A 149 -8.94 -20.30 -17.19
CA PRO A 149 -9.42 -20.88 -15.95
C PRO A 149 -8.45 -20.65 -14.79
N ALA A 150 -7.15 -20.63 -15.03
CA ALA A 150 -6.15 -20.38 -13.99
C ALA A 150 -6.24 -18.96 -13.41
N PHE A 151 -6.31 -17.94 -14.26
CA PHE A 151 -6.42 -16.55 -13.80
C PHE A 151 -7.80 -16.25 -13.23
N LEU A 152 -8.87 -16.80 -13.81
CA LEU A 152 -10.22 -16.68 -13.23
C LEU A 152 -10.31 -17.33 -11.84
N PHE A 153 -9.66 -18.47 -11.63
CA PHE A 153 -9.57 -19.10 -10.31
C PHE A 153 -8.80 -18.22 -9.33
N TYR A 154 -7.65 -17.67 -9.74
CA TYR A 154 -6.91 -16.70 -8.93
C TYR A 154 -7.76 -15.47 -8.57
N ALA A 155 -8.43 -14.87 -9.55
CA ALA A 155 -9.29 -13.70 -9.34
C ALA A 155 -10.46 -14.03 -8.39
N ALA A 156 -11.09 -15.20 -8.54
CA ALA A 156 -12.15 -15.65 -7.65
C ALA A 156 -11.64 -15.85 -6.21
N LEU A 157 -10.46 -16.46 -6.04
CA LEU A 157 -9.80 -16.60 -4.74
C LEU A 157 -9.48 -15.24 -4.11
N VAL A 158 -8.97 -14.30 -4.89
CA VAL A 158 -8.67 -12.94 -4.44
C VAL A 158 -9.94 -12.24 -3.97
N ILE A 159 -11.02 -12.29 -4.76
CA ILE A 159 -12.31 -11.69 -4.42
C ILE A 159 -12.88 -12.33 -3.15
N ALA A 160 -12.84 -13.66 -3.03
CA ALA A 160 -13.29 -14.37 -1.85
C ALA A 160 -12.46 -14.01 -0.60
N ALA A 161 -11.14 -13.97 -0.72
CA ALA A 161 -10.24 -13.58 0.37
C ALA A 161 -10.49 -12.12 0.80
N VAL A 162 -10.64 -11.21 -0.16
CA VAL A 162 -11.00 -9.80 0.11
C VAL A 162 -12.34 -9.71 0.82
N PHE A 163 -13.36 -10.45 0.37
CA PHE A 163 -14.66 -10.47 1.01
C PHE A 163 -14.58 -10.96 2.47
N VAL A 164 -13.86 -12.07 2.72
CA VAL A 164 -13.65 -12.62 4.06
C VAL A 164 -12.89 -11.63 4.95
N LEU A 165 -11.83 -11.00 4.43
CA LEU A 165 -11.08 -9.99 5.16
C LEU A 165 -12.00 -8.80 5.54
N ILE A 166 -12.80 -8.31 4.59
CA ILE A 166 -13.68 -7.16 4.82
C ILE A 166 -14.82 -7.46 5.80
N VAL A 167 -15.50 -8.59 5.66
CA VAL A 167 -16.70 -8.90 6.44
C VAL A 167 -16.35 -9.46 7.82
N HIS A 168 -15.32 -10.30 7.92
CA HIS A 168 -15.01 -11.01 9.15
C HIS A 168 -13.82 -10.40 9.91
N TYR A 169 -12.68 -10.20 9.23
CA TYR A 169 -11.45 -9.79 9.92
C TYR A 169 -11.35 -8.30 10.18
N ILE A 170 -11.89 -7.43 9.32
CA ILE A 170 -11.83 -5.98 9.54
C ILE A 170 -12.58 -5.54 10.80
N PRO A 171 -13.82 -5.98 11.07
CA PRO A 171 -14.52 -5.61 12.30
C PRO A 171 -13.82 -6.07 13.58
N LEU A 172 -13.16 -7.23 13.52
CA LEU A 172 -12.53 -7.85 14.70
C LEU A 172 -11.08 -7.39 14.92
N TYR A 173 -10.32 -7.22 13.84
CA TYR A 173 -8.85 -7.12 13.88
C TYR A 173 -8.30 -5.94 13.07
N GLY A 174 -9.14 -5.19 12.34
CA GLY A 174 -8.67 -4.12 11.45
C GLY A 174 -7.89 -3.02 12.18
N GLN A 175 -8.29 -2.69 13.40
CA GLN A 175 -7.64 -1.65 14.22
C GLN A 175 -6.40 -2.14 14.98
N THR A 176 -6.18 -3.46 15.08
CA THR A 176 -5.08 -4.06 15.83
C THR A 176 -3.98 -4.61 14.92
N HIS A 177 -4.35 -5.20 13.77
CA HIS A 177 -3.43 -5.86 12.86
C HIS A 177 -3.39 -5.16 11.50
N VAL A 178 -2.28 -4.46 11.23
CA VAL A 178 -2.02 -3.73 9.97
C VAL A 178 -2.19 -4.60 8.71
N MET A 179 -1.91 -5.89 8.83
CA MET A 179 -2.01 -6.87 7.74
C MET A 179 -3.41 -6.99 7.17
N VAL A 180 -4.47 -6.73 7.94
CA VAL A 180 -5.84 -6.90 7.46
C VAL A 180 -6.18 -5.81 6.42
N TYR A 181 -5.91 -4.54 6.72
CA TYR A 181 -6.14 -3.45 5.76
C TYR A 181 -5.19 -3.51 4.57
N ILE A 182 -3.91 -3.78 4.83
CA ILE A 182 -2.91 -3.85 3.77
C ILE A 182 -3.12 -5.08 2.89
N GLY A 183 -3.52 -6.22 3.44
CA GLY A 183 -3.86 -7.41 2.67
C GLY A 183 -4.98 -7.15 1.67
N VAL A 184 -6.07 -6.49 2.09
CA VAL A 184 -7.16 -6.10 1.17
C VAL A 184 -6.64 -5.16 0.07
N CYS A 185 -5.88 -4.13 0.46
CA CYS A 185 -5.31 -3.18 -0.49
C CYS A 185 -4.41 -3.88 -1.52
N SER A 186 -3.49 -4.73 -1.08
CA SER A 186 -2.55 -5.43 -1.95
C SER A 186 -3.20 -6.49 -2.85
N LEU A 187 -4.17 -7.25 -2.34
CA LEU A 187 -4.93 -8.24 -3.11
C LEU A 187 -5.69 -7.59 -4.26
N VAL A 188 -6.49 -6.56 -3.95
CA VAL A 188 -7.22 -5.77 -4.94
C VAL A 188 -6.25 -5.05 -5.89
N GLY A 189 -5.13 -4.57 -5.35
CA GLY A 189 -4.05 -3.95 -6.12
C GLY A 189 -3.46 -4.85 -7.20
N SER A 190 -3.23 -6.13 -6.91
CA SER A 190 -2.72 -7.08 -7.90
C SER A 190 -3.64 -7.22 -9.13
N LEU A 191 -4.96 -7.30 -8.91
CA LEU A 191 -5.96 -7.32 -9.99
C LEU A 191 -5.99 -5.99 -10.75
N SER A 192 -5.84 -4.87 -10.04
CA SER A 192 -5.76 -3.54 -10.63
C SER A 192 -4.57 -3.41 -11.57
N VAL A 193 -3.38 -3.89 -11.19
CA VAL A 193 -2.17 -3.79 -12.03
C VAL A 193 -2.34 -4.59 -13.31
N MET A 194 -2.85 -5.81 -13.24
CA MET A 194 -3.11 -6.63 -14.43
C MET A 194 -4.10 -5.95 -15.37
N SER A 195 -5.16 -5.35 -14.81
CA SER A 195 -6.17 -4.63 -15.59
C SER A 195 -5.62 -3.33 -16.20
N VAL A 196 -4.78 -2.58 -15.47
CA VAL A 196 -4.12 -1.36 -15.99
C VAL A 196 -3.18 -1.71 -17.14
N LYS A 197 -2.48 -2.85 -17.10
CA LYS A 197 -1.65 -3.31 -18.23
C LYS A 197 -2.50 -3.48 -19.50
N ALA A 198 -3.66 -4.13 -19.39
CA ALA A 198 -4.59 -4.28 -20.51
C ALA A 198 -5.03 -2.92 -21.07
N LEU A 199 -5.34 -1.96 -20.20
CA LEU A 199 -5.72 -0.59 -20.58
C LEU A 199 -4.57 0.19 -21.21
N GLY A 200 -3.33 0.02 -20.72
CA GLY A 200 -2.14 0.65 -21.29
C GLY A 200 -1.90 0.21 -22.73
N ILE A 201 -2.05 -1.10 -23.00
CA ILE A 201 -2.00 -1.65 -24.36
C ILE A 201 -3.14 -1.10 -25.22
N ALA A 202 -4.38 -1.07 -24.68
CA ALA A 202 -5.54 -0.52 -25.39
C ALA A 202 -5.33 0.94 -25.81
N LEU A 203 -4.79 1.75 -24.91
CA LEU A 203 -4.52 3.16 -25.12
C LEU A 203 -3.39 3.37 -26.14
N LYS A 204 -2.32 2.58 -26.06
CA LYS A 204 -1.24 2.58 -27.06
C LYS A 204 -1.77 2.29 -28.47
N LEU A 205 -2.55 1.23 -28.63
CA LEU A 205 -3.15 0.85 -29.91
C LEU A 205 -4.15 1.88 -30.44
N THR A 206 -4.91 2.50 -29.54
CA THR A 206 -5.86 3.57 -29.87
C THR A 206 -5.12 4.79 -30.43
N PHE A 207 -4.00 5.20 -29.82
CA PHE A 207 -3.16 6.29 -30.34
C PHE A 207 -2.43 5.91 -31.64
N SER A 208 -2.17 4.63 -31.88
CA SER A 208 -1.66 4.13 -33.16
C SER A 208 -2.72 4.03 -34.27
N GLY A 209 -3.96 4.48 -34.02
CA GLY A 209 -5.03 4.59 -35.03
C GLY A 209 -6.04 3.44 -35.02
N MET A 210 -5.88 2.42 -34.17
CA MET A 210 -6.85 1.34 -34.00
C MET A 210 -7.69 1.56 -32.74
N ASN A 211 -8.87 2.15 -32.88
CA ASN A 211 -9.69 2.55 -31.73
C ASN A 211 -10.17 1.35 -30.89
N GLN A 212 -9.45 1.05 -29.80
CA GLN A 212 -9.77 -0.07 -28.90
C GLN A 212 -10.91 0.26 -27.92
N LEU A 213 -11.34 1.52 -27.85
CA LEU A 213 -12.45 1.97 -27.00
C LEU A 213 -13.83 1.49 -27.48
N VAL A 214 -13.91 1.01 -28.73
CA VAL A 214 -15.13 0.40 -29.28
C VAL A 214 -15.39 -0.98 -28.67
N TYR A 215 -14.35 -1.66 -28.18
CA TYR A 215 -14.46 -3.00 -27.66
C TYR A 215 -15.01 -3.02 -26.22
N PRO A 216 -16.02 -3.85 -25.91
CA PRO A 216 -16.60 -3.95 -24.56
C PRO A 216 -15.57 -4.41 -23.50
N GLN A 217 -14.55 -5.17 -23.91
CA GLN A 217 -13.47 -5.64 -23.04
C GLN A 217 -12.74 -4.48 -22.34
N THR A 218 -12.48 -3.39 -23.06
CA THR A 218 -11.79 -2.20 -22.53
C THR A 218 -12.61 -1.56 -21.41
N TRP A 219 -13.93 -1.50 -21.55
CA TRP A 219 -14.83 -0.95 -20.53
C TRP A 219 -14.89 -1.82 -19.27
N VAL A 220 -14.84 -3.15 -19.42
CA VAL A 220 -14.75 -4.07 -18.28
C VAL A 220 -13.46 -3.82 -17.50
N PHE A 221 -12.31 -3.73 -18.18
CA PHE A 221 -11.05 -3.42 -17.51
C PHE A 221 -11.07 -2.05 -16.84
N ILE A 222 -11.67 -1.02 -17.45
CA ILE A 222 -11.84 0.30 -16.82
C ILE A 222 -12.64 0.19 -15.51
N LEU A 223 -13.77 -0.53 -15.53
CA LEU A 223 -14.60 -0.71 -14.35
C LEU A 223 -13.84 -1.46 -13.24
N VAL A 224 -13.13 -2.53 -13.59
CA VAL A 224 -12.29 -3.28 -12.64
C VAL A 224 -11.22 -2.37 -12.03
N VAL A 225 -10.50 -1.58 -12.84
CA VAL A 225 -9.50 -0.64 -12.32
C VAL A 225 -10.14 0.40 -11.41
N ALA A 226 -11.25 1.01 -11.81
CA ALA A 226 -11.92 2.04 -11.02
C ALA A 226 -12.36 1.50 -9.65
N THR A 227 -13.04 0.35 -9.63
CA THR A 227 -13.47 -0.30 -8.38
C THR A 227 -12.29 -0.71 -7.50
N CYS A 228 -11.22 -1.23 -8.11
CA CYS A 228 -10.02 -1.61 -7.39
C CYS A 228 -9.29 -0.41 -6.79
N VAL A 229 -9.14 0.69 -7.52
CA VAL A 229 -8.45 1.90 -7.05
C VAL A 229 -9.21 2.57 -5.90
N ILE A 230 -10.55 2.67 -6.00
CA ILE A 230 -11.39 3.21 -4.93
C ILE A 230 -11.23 2.37 -3.65
N THR A 231 -11.29 1.05 -3.80
CA THR A 231 -11.16 0.10 -2.68
C THR A 231 -9.76 0.19 -2.05
N GLN A 232 -8.71 0.18 -2.87
CA GLN A 232 -7.32 0.35 -2.43
C GLN A 232 -7.13 1.63 -1.65
N MET A 233 -7.61 2.76 -2.19
CA MET A 233 -7.47 4.06 -1.56
C MET A 233 -8.16 4.11 -0.19
N ASN A 234 -9.36 3.54 -0.07
CA ASN A 234 -10.11 3.48 1.19
C ASN A 234 -9.32 2.73 2.27
N TYR A 235 -8.86 1.50 1.96
CA TYR A 235 -8.15 0.67 2.95
C TYR A 235 -6.73 1.17 3.24
N LEU A 236 -6.05 1.75 2.26
CA LEU A 236 -4.77 2.40 2.49
C LEU A 236 -4.91 3.62 3.42
N ASN A 237 -5.94 4.45 3.22
CA ASN A 237 -6.22 5.58 4.11
C ASN A 237 -6.56 5.11 5.53
N LYS A 238 -7.35 4.03 5.67
CA LYS A 238 -7.62 3.39 6.98
C LYS A 238 -6.33 2.93 7.66
N ALA A 239 -5.44 2.27 6.92
CA ALA A 239 -4.15 1.81 7.45
C ALA A 239 -3.25 2.98 7.87
N LEU A 240 -3.14 4.03 7.05
CA LEU A 240 -2.31 5.20 7.33
C LEU A 240 -2.81 6.04 8.51
N ASP A 241 -4.13 6.14 8.71
CA ASP A 241 -4.72 6.83 9.85
C ASP A 241 -4.55 6.04 11.16
N THR A 242 -4.57 4.70 11.08
CA THR A 242 -4.54 3.82 12.25
C THR A 242 -3.11 3.47 12.71
N PHE A 243 -2.20 3.21 11.78
CA PHE A 243 -0.87 2.63 12.06
C PHE A 243 0.29 3.59 11.73
N ASN A 244 1.47 3.28 12.25
CA ASN A 244 2.71 4.02 11.96
C ASN A 244 3.10 3.85 10.48
N THR A 245 3.46 4.94 9.80
CA THR A 245 3.76 4.88 8.35
C THR A 245 5.03 4.11 8.07
N ALA A 246 5.98 4.16 9.00
CA ALA A 246 7.21 3.38 8.93
C ALA A 246 6.96 1.88 8.85
N VAL A 247 5.82 1.40 9.34
CA VAL A 247 5.40 -0.01 9.26
C VAL A 247 4.50 -0.23 8.05
N VAL A 248 3.55 0.67 7.81
CA VAL A 248 2.58 0.55 6.70
C VAL A 248 3.28 0.51 5.33
N SER A 249 4.21 1.44 5.08
CA SER A 249 4.84 1.62 3.77
C SER A 249 5.63 0.37 3.32
N PRO A 250 6.56 -0.19 4.12
CA PRO A 250 7.26 -1.43 3.72
C PRO A 250 6.33 -2.64 3.54
N ILE A 251 5.38 -2.84 4.45
CA ILE A 251 4.47 -3.99 4.39
C ILE A 251 3.60 -3.91 3.13
N TYR A 252 3.04 -2.72 2.87
CA TYR A 252 2.22 -2.48 1.69
C TYR A 252 2.98 -2.76 0.41
N TYR A 253 4.17 -2.17 0.27
CA TYR A 253 4.98 -2.35 -0.92
C TYR A 253 5.22 -3.84 -1.22
N VAL A 254 5.55 -4.63 -0.19
CA VAL A 254 5.95 -6.02 -0.41
C VAL A 254 4.77 -6.93 -0.67
N MET A 255 3.71 -6.81 0.13
CA MET A 255 2.49 -7.57 -0.10
C MET A 255 1.93 -7.26 -1.49
N PHE A 256 1.93 -5.98 -1.88
CA PHE A 256 1.48 -5.54 -3.20
C PHE A 256 2.36 -6.10 -4.31
N THR A 257 3.68 -5.94 -4.23
CA THR A 257 4.61 -6.44 -5.25
C THR A 257 4.55 -7.96 -5.37
N SER A 258 4.52 -8.69 -4.25
CA SER A 258 4.48 -10.17 -4.27
C SER A 258 3.21 -10.69 -4.91
N LEU A 259 2.05 -10.15 -4.52
CA LEU A 259 0.76 -10.54 -5.11
C LEU A 259 0.64 -10.12 -6.57
N THR A 260 1.22 -8.98 -6.94
CA THR A 260 1.26 -8.52 -8.34
C THR A 260 2.10 -9.44 -9.20
N ILE A 261 3.28 -9.86 -8.72
CA ILE A 261 4.13 -10.83 -9.43
C ILE A 261 3.41 -12.17 -9.56
N LEU A 262 2.80 -12.66 -8.48
CA LEU A 262 2.01 -13.90 -8.51
C LEU A 262 0.88 -13.82 -9.54
N ALA A 263 0.11 -12.72 -9.54
CA ALA A 263 -0.95 -12.49 -10.52
C ALA A 263 -0.39 -12.47 -11.95
N SER A 264 0.75 -11.82 -12.16
CA SER A 264 1.43 -11.74 -13.46
C SER A 264 1.85 -13.13 -13.95
N ILE A 265 2.52 -13.91 -13.11
CA ILE A 265 2.99 -15.27 -13.44
C ILE A 265 1.81 -16.18 -13.82
N ILE A 266 0.70 -16.10 -13.07
CA ILE A 266 -0.50 -16.88 -13.35
C ILE A 266 -1.15 -16.43 -14.67
N MET A 267 -1.28 -15.12 -14.89
CA MET A 267 -1.95 -14.58 -16.08
C MET A 267 -1.17 -14.82 -17.37
N PHE A 268 0.14 -14.60 -17.36
CA PHE A 268 0.98 -14.73 -18.56
C PHE A 268 1.55 -16.14 -18.76
N LYS A 269 1.33 -17.05 -17.80
CA LYS A 269 1.85 -18.42 -17.78
C LYS A 269 3.36 -18.52 -17.94
N ASP A 270 4.10 -17.57 -17.39
CA ASP A 270 5.57 -17.56 -17.47
C ASP A 270 6.25 -18.61 -16.57
N TRP A 271 5.50 -19.56 -15.98
CA TRP A 271 6.00 -20.62 -15.10
C TRP A 271 7.05 -21.52 -15.78
N ASP A 272 6.84 -21.86 -17.06
CA ASP A 272 7.74 -22.74 -17.82
C ASP A 272 9.05 -22.05 -18.25
N ARG A 273 9.12 -20.72 -18.14
CA ARG A 273 10.31 -19.92 -18.50
C ARG A 273 11.16 -19.54 -17.30
N GLN A 274 10.68 -19.75 -16.09
CA GLN A 274 11.44 -19.41 -14.89
C GLN A 274 12.51 -20.44 -14.61
N ASN A 275 13.76 -19.97 -14.52
CA ASN A 275 14.85 -20.82 -14.06
C ASN A 275 14.64 -21.16 -12.57
N PRO A 276 14.93 -22.40 -12.11
CA PRO A 276 14.84 -22.76 -10.70
C PRO A 276 15.57 -21.78 -9.76
N THR A 277 16.68 -21.22 -10.24
CA THR A 277 17.45 -20.20 -9.51
C THR A 277 16.64 -18.91 -9.29
N GLN A 278 15.85 -18.46 -10.26
CA GLN A 278 14.98 -17.27 -10.12
C GLN A 278 13.89 -17.52 -9.08
N ILE A 279 13.26 -18.69 -9.09
CA ILE A 279 12.24 -19.07 -8.10
C ILE A 279 12.85 -19.06 -6.69
N VAL A 280 14.04 -19.63 -6.52
CA VAL A 280 14.73 -19.67 -5.21
C VAL A 280 15.13 -18.26 -4.74
N THR A 281 15.63 -17.39 -5.62
CA THR A 281 16.00 -16.03 -5.24
C THR A 281 14.77 -15.16 -4.95
N GLU A 282 13.66 -15.32 -5.68
CA GLU A 282 12.38 -14.68 -5.38
C GLU A 282 11.85 -15.13 -4.01
N MET A 283 11.87 -16.44 -3.72
CA MET A 283 11.52 -16.99 -2.40
C MET A 283 12.41 -16.43 -1.28
N CYS A 284 13.72 -16.35 -1.51
CA CYS A 284 14.67 -15.76 -0.58
C CYS A 284 14.38 -14.27 -0.32
N GLY A 285 14.10 -13.51 -1.39
CA GLY A 285 13.68 -12.12 -1.29
C GLY A 285 12.40 -11.97 -0.48
N PHE A 286 11.41 -12.82 -0.70
CA PHE A 286 10.16 -12.84 0.06
C PHE A 286 10.38 -13.10 1.55
N VAL A 287 11.19 -14.13 1.90
CA VAL A 287 11.55 -14.44 3.30
C VAL A 287 12.31 -13.29 3.96
N THR A 288 13.21 -12.64 3.23
CA THR A 288 13.97 -11.47 3.73
C THR A 288 13.02 -10.35 4.13
N ILE A 289 11.96 -10.12 3.35
CA ILE A 289 11.01 -9.07 3.66
C ILE A 289 10.05 -9.48 4.78
N LEU A 290 9.60 -10.74 4.83
CA LEU A 290 8.82 -11.23 5.98
C LEU A 290 9.60 -11.03 7.28
N SER A 291 10.91 -11.27 7.25
CA SER A 291 11.82 -11.01 8.37
C SER A 291 11.87 -9.52 8.71
N GLY A 292 12.04 -8.63 7.73
CA GLY A 292 12.02 -7.18 7.94
C GLY A 292 10.70 -6.67 8.52
N THR A 293 9.58 -7.21 8.05
CA THR A 293 8.22 -6.90 8.51
C THR A 293 7.96 -7.37 9.93
N PHE A 294 8.38 -8.58 10.27
CA PHE A 294 8.28 -9.09 11.64
C PHE A 294 9.08 -8.22 12.61
N LEU A 295 10.26 -7.80 12.20
CA LEU A 295 11.14 -6.94 12.99
C LEU A 295 10.51 -5.55 13.19
N LEU A 296 9.89 -4.97 12.16
CA LEU A 296 9.06 -3.76 12.24
C LEU A 296 7.88 -3.92 13.21
N HIS A 297 7.16 -5.05 13.17
CA HIS A 297 6.06 -5.31 14.10
C HIS A 297 6.53 -5.39 15.55
N ARG A 298 7.61 -6.14 15.82
CA ARG A 298 8.16 -6.29 17.18
C ARG A 298 8.69 -4.99 17.76
N THR A 299 9.19 -4.08 16.92
CA THR A 299 9.59 -2.76 17.43
C THR A 299 8.45 -1.91 17.94
N LYS A 300 7.26 -2.04 17.37
CA LYS A 300 6.07 -1.38 17.90
C LYS A 300 5.77 -1.88 19.31
N ASP A 301 5.82 -3.20 19.52
CA ASP A 301 5.53 -3.81 20.82
C ASP A 301 6.55 -3.40 21.90
N MET A 302 7.82 -3.20 21.52
CA MET A 302 8.87 -2.71 22.44
C MET A 302 8.70 -1.24 22.82
N VAL A 303 8.12 -0.41 21.94
CA VAL A 303 7.84 1.01 22.21
C VAL A 303 6.62 1.17 23.12
N ASP A 304 5.64 0.27 23.02
CA ASP A 304 4.40 0.31 23.81
C ASP A 304 4.54 -0.42 25.18
N GLY A 305 5.48 -1.36 25.34
CA GLY A 305 5.90 -1.98 26.61
C GLY A 305 4.85 -2.85 27.34
N PRO A 306 5.22 -3.97 28.01
CA PRO A 306 4.28 -4.81 28.78
C PRO A 306 3.85 -4.19 30.14
N GLY A 307 3.81 -2.86 30.25
CA GLY A 307 3.63 -2.14 31.52
C GLY A 307 2.74 -0.90 31.47
N SER A 308 2.01 -0.65 30.37
CA SER A 308 0.98 0.39 30.38
C SER A 308 -0.29 -0.15 31.05
N THR A 309 -0.32 -0.08 32.38
CA THR A 309 -1.55 -0.19 33.16
C THR A 309 -2.55 0.79 32.57
N ARG A 310 -3.60 0.25 31.94
CA ARG A 310 -4.80 1.03 31.59
C ARG A 310 -5.36 1.58 32.91
N LEU A 311 -4.99 2.80 33.27
CA LEU A 311 -5.69 3.53 34.31
C LEU A 311 -7.13 3.76 33.79
N PRO A 312 -8.17 3.38 34.53
CA PRO A 312 -9.52 3.74 34.17
C PRO A 312 -9.64 5.26 34.25
N LYS A 313 -10.12 5.85 33.15
CA LYS A 313 -10.38 7.27 33.01
C LYS A 313 -11.53 7.63 33.99
N HIS A 314 -11.19 7.99 35.23
CA HIS A 314 -12.16 8.58 36.13
C HIS A 314 -12.53 9.96 35.57
N ALA A 315 -13.84 10.15 35.43
CA ALA A 315 -14.46 11.40 35.06
C ALA A 315 -14.10 12.50 36.08
N ASP A 316 -13.62 13.62 35.59
CA ASP A 316 -13.67 14.92 36.26
C ASP A 316 -13.79 15.97 35.16
N GLU A 317 -15.03 16.28 34.81
CA GLU A 317 -15.48 17.57 34.28
C GLU A 317 -17.01 17.58 34.45
N ASP A 318 -17.45 18.10 35.58
CA ASP A 318 -18.69 18.90 35.69
C ASP A 318 -18.68 19.59 37.06
N GLY A 319 -18.10 20.79 37.07
CA GLY A 319 -18.36 21.78 38.10
C GLY A 319 -19.55 22.62 37.68
N PHE A 320 -20.68 22.46 38.37
CA PHE A 320 -21.69 23.52 38.52
C PHE A 320 -22.38 23.36 39.87
N ASP A 321 -22.21 24.39 40.70
CA ASP A 321 -22.87 24.61 41.99
C ASP A 321 -24.39 24.56 41.90
N VAL A 322 -25.03 23.80 42.80
CA VAL A 322 -26.32 24.17 43.42
C VAL A 322 -26.36 23.62 44.85
N GLU A 323 -26.41 24.53 45.82
CA GLU A 323 -26.75 24.32 47.24
C GLU A 323 -28.03 23.48 47.46
N GLY A 324 -28.02 22.54 48.42
CA GLY A 324 -29.26 21.92 48.87
C GLY A 324 -29.17 20.73 49.85
N ILE A 325 -29.07 21.03 51.15
CA ILE A 325 -29.71 20.33 52.30
C ILE A 325 -29.19 18.92 52.69
N PRO A 326 -28.77 18.69 53.96
CA PRO A 326 -28.36 17.37 54.45
C PRO A 326 -29.55 16.49 54.89
N LEU A 327 -29.51 15.25 54.42
CA LEU A 327 -30.07 13.99 54.94
C LEU A 327 -30.94 14.06 56.22
N ARG A 328 -32.23 13.72 56.06
CA ARG A 328 -33.06 13.13 57.11
C ARG A 328 -33.66 11.82 56.60
N CYS A 329 -33.27 10.71 57.21
CA CYS A 329 -33.87 9.39 57.06
C CYS A 329 -35.27 9.38 57.70
N PRO A 330 -36.27 8.72 57.08
CA PRO A 330 -37.37 8.14 57.84
C PRO A 330 -37.33 6.61 57.74
N GLU A 331 -37.21 5.98 58.92
CA GLU A 331 -37.38 4.55 59.14
C GLU A 331 -38.69 4.03 58.54
N SER A 332 -38.61 2.85 57.89
CA SER A 332 -39.73 2.07 57.44
C SER A 332 -40.57 1.57 58.61
N LEU A 333 -41.76 2.14 58.80
CA LEU A 333 -42.82 1.57 59.62
C LEU A 333 -43.51 0.44 58.82
N ARG A 334 -43.10 -0.81 59.10
CA ARG A 334 -43.97 -1.99 58.97
C ARG A 334 -44.88 -2.01 60.19
N THR A 335 -46.20 -1.96 59.98
CA THR A 335 -47.14 -2.74 60.80
C THR A 335 -48.39 -3.02 59.99
N SER A 336 -48.95 -4.21 60.26
CA SER A 336 -50.23 -4.78 59.84
C SER A 336 -51.38 -3.83 59.59
#